data_AF-I0JPH3-F1
#
_entry.id   AF-I0JPH3-F1
#
_cell.length_a   1.000
_cell.length_b   1.000
_cell.length_c   1.000
_cell.angle_alpha   90.00
_cell.angle_beta   90.00
_cell.angle_gamma   90.00
#
_symmetry.space_group_name_H-M   'P 1'
#
loop_
_entity.id
_entity.type
_entity.pdbx_description
1 polymer ?
#
loop_
_entity_poly.entity_id
_entity_poly.type
_entity_poly.pdbx_seq_one_letter_code
_entity_poly.pdbx_strand_id
1 'polypeptide(L)' 'MEQMNLFNDDQLDIPETVLSPIECNKKLNSQDFAANQKLFSEYVKLIQRQHKCSWFEARQLFFKIRDIS' A
#
# COMPACT_ATOMS: atom_id res chain seq x y z
N MET A 1 21.58 29.48 -5.78
CA MET A 1 21.02 28.91 -4.52
C MET A 1 19.97 27.91 -4.97
N GLU A 2 20.41 26.69 -5.28
CA GLU A 2 19.56 25.61 -5.80
C GLU A 2 19.82 24.37 -4.93
N GLN A 3 19.15 24.33 -3.78
CA GLN A 3 19.01 23.08 -3.04
C GLN A 3 17.95 22.27 -3.77
N MET A 4 18.41 21.29 -4.53
CA MET A 4 17.58 20.33 -5.24
C MET A 4 16.61 19.67 -4.25
N ASN A 5 15.32 19.75 -4.56
CA ASN A 5 14.24 19.00 -3.91
C ASN A 5 14.46 17.49 -4.12
N LEU A 6 15.36 16.89 -3.35
CA LEU A 6 15.74 15.47 -3.43
C LEU A 6 14.75 14.52 -2.72
N PHE A 7 13.47 14.92 -2.64
CA PHE A 7 12.39 14.12 -2.05
C PHE A 7 11.06 14.30 -2.80
N ASN A 8 11.12 14.60 -4.10
CA ASN A 8 9.95 14.43 -4.96
C ASN A 8 9.93 12.98 -5.44
N ASP A 9 8.79 12.32 -5.24
CA ASP A 9 8.52 10.91 -5.53
C ASP A 9 9.10 9.90 -4.54
N ASP A 10 8.55 9.92 -3.33
CA ASP A 10 8.32 8.69 -2.56
C ASP A 10 7.26 7.85 -3.32
N GLN A 11 7.61 7.39 -4.54
CA GLN A 11 6.79 6.49 -5.34
C GLN A 11 6.71 5.19 -4.57
N LEU A 12 5.65 5.09 -3.78
CA LEU A 12 5.30 3.92 -3.02
C LEU A 12 4.84 2.86 -4.01
N ASP A 13 5.79 2.15 -4.61
CA ASP A 13 5.51 1.09 -5.58
C ASP A 13 4.92 -0.10 -4.84
N ILE A 14 3.59 -0.24 -4.93
CA ILE A 14 2.86 -1.34 -4.30
C ILE A 14 2.83 -2.48 -5.31
N PRO A 15 3.47 -3.62 -5.02
CA PRO A 15 3.44 -4.73 -5.95
C PRO A 15 2.00 -5.25 -6.10
N GLU A 16 1.59 -5.53 -7.33
CA GLU A 16 0.26 -6.08 -7.66
C GLU A 16 -0.06 -7.39 -6.90
N THR A 17 0.98 -8.08 -6.44
CA THR A 17 0.86 -9.29 -5.61
C THR A 17 0.26 -9.04 -4.23
N VAL A 18 0.26 -7.79 -3.75
CA VAL A 18 -0.35 -7.42 -2.46
C VAL A 18 -1.84 -7.24 -2.68
N LEU A 19 -2.59 -8.27 -2.32
CA LEU A 19 -4.04 -8.28 -2.45
C LEU A 19 -4.68 -7.71 -1.20
N SER A 20 -5.73 -6.93 -1.35
CA SER A 20 -6.54 -6.57 -0.20
C SER A 20 -7.26 -7.79 0.38
N PRO A 21 -7.66 -7.76 1.66
CA PRO A 21 -8.44 -8.84 2.28
C PRO A 21 -9.74 -9.17 1.54
N ILE A 22 -10.28 -8.23 0.75
CA ILE A 22 -11.50 -8.39 -0.04
C ILE A 22 -11.22 -9.04 -1.40
N GLU A 23 -10.07 -8.73 -2.01
CA GLU A 23 -9.63 -9.34 -3.28
C GLU A 23 -9.08 -10.74 -3.10
N CYS A 24 -8.71 -11.11 -1.88
CA CYS A 24 -8.20 -12.41 -1.52
C CYS A 24 -9.33 -13.45 -1.52
N ASN A 25 -9.85 -13.75 -2.71
CA ASN A 25 -11.00 -14.62 -2.92
C ASN A 25 -10.52 -16.08 -3.04
N LYS A 26 -10.56 -16.78 -1.91
CA LYS A 26 -10.81 -18.24 -1.79
C LYS A 26 -9.76 -19.30 -2.14
N LYS A 27 -8.49 -19.02 -2.49
CA LYS A 27 -7.52 -20.11 -2.79
C LYS A 27 -6.07 -19.97 -2.30
N LEU A 28 -5.77 -19.06 -1.39
CA LEU A 28 -4.43 -18.99 -0.79
C LEU A 28 -4.35 -19.91 0.44
N ASN A 29 -3.25 -20.65 0.58
CA ASN A 29 -2.93 -21.35 1.82
C ASN A 29 -3.01 -20.34 2.98
N SER A 30 -3.57 -20.74 4.13
CA SER A 30 -3.86 -19.78 5.22
C SER A 30 -2.64 -18.99 5.68
N GLN A 31 -1.44 -19.55 5.51
CA GLN A 31 -0.16 -18.89 5.78
C GLN A 31 0.12 -17.74 4.80
N ASP A 32 -0.04 -17.95 3.50
CA ASP A 32 0.16 -16.91 2.48
C ASP A 32 -0.90 -15.80 2.60
N PHE A 33 -2.12 -16.17 2.98
CA PHE A 33 -3.18 -15.21 3.29
C PHE A 33 -2.79 -14.30 4.47
N ALA A 34 -2.28 -14.87 5.56
CA ALA A 34 -1.85 -14.11 6.73
C ALA A 34 -0.63 -13.23 6.43
N ALA A 35 0.33 -13.73 5.65
CA ALA A 35 1.49 -12.96 5.21
C ALA A 35 1.06 -11.77 4.33
N ASN A 36 0.17 -12.00 3.37
CA ASN A 36 -0.39 -10.96 2.51
C ASN A 36 -1.20 -9.91 3.30
N GLN A 37 -2.01 -10.32 4.27
CA GLN A 37 -2.72 -9.37 5.14
C GLN A 37 -1.76 -8.48 5.95
N LYS A 38 -0.65 -9.06 6.45
CA LYS A 38 0.36 -8.31 7.17
C LYS A 38 1.03 -7.29 6.25
N LEU A 39 1.45 -7.71 5.05
CA LEU A 39 2.01 -6.84 4.02
C LEU A 39 1.05 -5.69 3.65
N PHE A 40 -0.21 -6.00 3.36
CA PHE A 40 -1.25 -5.00 3.10
C PHE A 40 -1.36 -3.98 4.24
N SER A 41 -1.39 -4.45 5.49
CA SER A 41 -1.46 -3.54 6.65
C SER A 41 -0.22 -2.65 6.74
N GLU A 42 0.98 -3.15 6.49
CA GLU A 42 2.20 -2.35 6.53
C GLU A 42 2.20 -1.26 5.46
N TYR A 43 1.78 -1.57 4.22
CA TYR A 43 1.64 -0.57 3.16
C TYR A 43 0.60 0.50 3.50
N VAL A 44 -0.57 0.10 4.01
CA VAL A 44 -1.60 1.08 4.42
C VAL A 44 -1.10 1.96 5.56
N LYS A 45 -0.36 1.42 6.55
CA LYS A 45 0.27 2.25 7.60
C LYS A 45 1.30 3.21 7.03
N LEU A 46 2.07 2.78 6.03
CA LEU A 46 3.11 3.60 5.42
C LEU A 46 2.49 4.79 4.68
N ILE A 47 1.46 4.52 3.87
CA ILE A 47 0.64 5.54 3.20
C ILE A 47 -0.01 6.47 4.24
N GLN A 48 -0.57 5.90 5.32
CA GLN A 48 -1.19 6.68 6.39
C GLN A 48 -0.19 7.66 7.02
N ARG A 49 1.05 7.23 7.25
CA ARG A 49 2.11 8.08 7.82
C ARG A 49 2.57 9.15 6.85
N GLN A 50 2.74 8.80 5.57
CA GLN A 50 3.17 9.74 4.53
C GLN A 50 2.13 10.82 4.25
N HIS A 51 0.87 10.42 4.07
CA HIS A 51 -0.22 11.32 3.73
C HIS A 51 -0.96 11.90 4.95
N LYS A 52 -0.59 11.48 6.18
CA LYS A 52 -1.21 11.89 7.45
C LYS A 52 -2.75 11.80 7.43
N CYS A 53 -3.27 10.74 6.82
CA CYS A 53 -4.71 10.56 6.63
C CYS A 53 -5.29 9.51 7.57
N SER A 54 -6.61 9.30 7.51
CA SER A 54 -7.24 8.18 8.21
C SER A 54 -6.85 6.84 7.57
N TRP A 55 -7.01 5.75 8.32
CA TRP A 55 -6.80 4.39 7.78
C TRP A 55 -7.64 4.11 6.53
N PHE A 56 -8.88 4.61 6.52
CA PHE A 56 -9.80 4.43 5.40
C PHE A 56 -9.32 5.15 4.14
N GLU A 57 -8.84 6.38 4.29
CA GLU A 57 -8.25 7.14 3.19
C GLU A 57 -6.94 6.52 2.71
N ALA A 58 -6.07 6.08 3.63
CA ALA A 58 -4.83 5.40 3.30
C ALA A 58 -5.09 4.12 2.49
N ARG A 59 -6.14 3.38 2.85
CA ARG A 59 -6.59 2.21 2.10
C ARG A 59 -7.11 2.57 0.71
N GLN A 60 -7.83 3.67 0.55
CA GLN A 60 -8.25 4.11 -0.78
C GLN A 60 -7.06 4.55 -1.64
N LEU A 61 -6.10 5.25 -1.03
CA LEU A 61 -4.85 5.64 -1.67
C LEU A 61 -4.03 4.42 -2.08
N PHE A 62 -3.97 3.36 -1.26
CA PHE A 62 -3.34 2.09 -1.61
C PHE A 62 -3.86 1.54 -2.94
N PHE A 63 -5.19 1.46 -3.10
CA PHE A 63 -5.77 0.98 -4.36
C PHE A 63 -5.47 1.93 -5.51
N LYS A 64 -5.56 3.25 -5.30
CA LYS A 64 -5.24 4.23 -6.34
C LYS A 64 -3.80 4.13 -6.81
N ILE A 65 -2.84 3.98 -5.90
CA ILE A 65 -1.42 3.86 -6.24
C ILE A 65 -1.16 2.55 -6.98
N ARG A 66 -1.72 1.43 -6.50
CA ARG A 66 -1.55 0.11 -7.11
C ARG A 66 -2.20 -0.03 -8.50
N ASP A 67 -3.42 0.46 -8.69
CA ASP A 67 -4.16 0.34 -9.97
C ASP A 67 -3.70 1.35 -11.04
N ILE A 68 -2.91 2.36 -10.67
CA ILE A 68 -2.35 3.36 -11.61
C ILE A 68 -0.98 2.90 -12.17
N SER A 69 -0.23 2.07 -11.43
CA SER A 69 1.08 1.52 -11.83
C SER A 69 0.98 0.42 -12.88
#